data_AF-A0A9D8D9N1-F1
#
_entry.id   AF-A0A9D8D9N1-F1
#
_cell.length_a   1.000
_cell.length_b   1.000
_cell.length_c   1.000
_cell.angle_alpha   90.00
_cell.angle_beta   90.00
_cell.angle_gamma   90.00
#
_symmetry.space_group_name_H-M   'P 1'
#
loop_
_entity.id
_entity.type
_entity.pdbx_description
1 polymer ?
#
loop_
_entity_poly.entity_id
_entity_poly.type
_entity_poly.pdbx_seq_one_letter_code
_entity_poly.pdbx_strand_id
1 'polypeptide(L)'
;MVSSHLLFVYPDHFGYPDHLRFAHDLLRMATDEVRLFPLVDTTTMPWPHLQRLRDDLAGDGVLTEVRPVGYEFIRQGNEILVLRPG
;
A
#
# COMPACT_ATOMS: atom_id res chain seq x y z
N MET A 1 -2.58 13.83 -4.11
CA MET A 1 -1.76 12.65 -3.76
C MET A 1 -1.70 12.52 -2.25
N VAL A 2 -2.16 11.38 -1.72
CA VAL A 2 -1.97 11.01 -0.32
C VAL A 2 -0.93 9.87 -0.27
N SER A 3 0.11 10.03 0.55
CA SER A 3 1.16 9.02 0.76
C SER A 3 1.11 8.55 2.20
N SER A 4 0.87 7.26 2.43
CA SER A 4 0.85 6.70 3.78
C SER A 4 2.12 5.89 4.04
N HIS A 5 3.00 6.41 4.89
CA HIS A 5 4.14 5.68 5.46
C HIS A 5 3.73 4.76 6.62
N LEU A 6 2.51 4.95 7.15
CA LEU A 6 2.08 4.37 8.42
C LEU A 6 1.60 2.92 8.31
N LEU A 7 1.11 2.51 7.13
CA LEU A 7 0.45 1.22 6.95
C LEU A 7 1.37 0.01 7.21
N PHE A 8 2.69 0.17 7.11
CA PHE A 8 3.63 -0.95 7.22
C PHE A 8 4.62 -0.83 8.40
N VAL A 9 4.58 0.27 9.15
CA VAL A 9 5.53 0.54 10.25
C VAL A 9 5.04 -0.01 11.60
N TYR A 10 3.76 -0.39 11.71
CA TYR A 10 3.19 -0.98 12.93
C TYR A 10 2.39 -2.28 12.64
N PRO A 11 3.06 -3.35 12.19
CA PRO A 11 2.41 -4.63 11.88
C PRO A 11 1.71 -5.28 13.09
N ASP A 12 2.16 -5.00 14.32
CA ASP A 12 1.61 -5.63 15.53
C ASP A 12 0.24 -5.08 15.96
N HIS A 13 -0.22 -3.95 15.41
CA HIS A 13 -1.48 -3.31 15.80
C HIS A 13 -2.60 -3.40 14.75
N PHE A 14 -2.28 -3.74 13.50
CA PHE A 14 -3.25 -3.74 12.41
C PHE A 14 -3.15 -5.03 11.61
N GLY A 15 -4.28 -5.74 11.50
CA GLY A 15 -4.37 -6.94 10.69
C GLY A 15 -4.72 -6.62 9.23
N TYR A 16 -4.72 -7.65 8.38
CA TYR A 16 -5.14 -7.52 6.97
C TYR A 16 -6.47 -6.75 6.76
N PRO A 17 -7.56 -7.02 7.52
CA PRO A 17 -8.82 -6.31 7.33
C PRO A 17 -8.71 -4.80 7.59
N ASP A 18 -7.85 -4.40 8.53
CA ASP A 18 -7.59 -2.98 8.79
C ASP A 18 -6.84 -2.34 7.62
N HIS A 19 -5.82 -3.00 7.09
CA HIS A 19 -5.08 -2.50 5.93
C HIS A 19 -5.99 -2.28 4.71
N LEU A 20 -6.88 -3.23 4.42
CA LEU A 20 -7.84 -3.09 3.33
C LEU A 20 -8.80 -1.92 3.58
N ARG A 21 -9.39 -1.83 4.78
CA ARG A 21 -10.25 -0.70 5.16
C ARG A 21 -9.54 0.65 5.02
N PHE A 22 -8.30 0.75 5.49
CA PHE A 22 -7.49 1.96 5.34
C PHE A 22 -7.23 2.31 3.88
N ALA A 23 -6.93 1.34 3.02
CA ALA A 23 -6.76 1.58 1.59
C ALA A 23 -8.02 2.22 0.97
N HIS A 24 -9.21 1.71 1.31
CA HIS A 24 -10.48 2.31 0.88
C HIS A 24 -10.72 3.70 1.45
N ASP A 25 -10.45 3.91 2.74
CA ASP A 25 -10.61 5.23 3.37
C ASP A 25 -9.70 6.28 2.73
N LEU A 26 -8.46 5.91 2.41
CA LEU A 26 -7.54 6.77 1.66
C LEU A 26 -8.06 7.06 0.24
N LEU A 27 -8.56 6.05 -0.46
CA LEU A 27 -9.14 6.21 -1.80
C LEU A 27 -10.36 7.12 -1.80
N ARG A 28 -11.20 7.06 -0.76
CA ARG A 28 -12.35 7.96 -0.59
C ARG A 28 -11.96 9.42 -0.37
N MET A 29 -10.79 9.66 0.22
CA MET A 29 -10.28 11.02 0.49
C MET A 29 -9.44 11.58 -0.65
N ALA A 30 -8.78 10.70 -1.42
CA ALA A 30 -7.90 11.10 -2.50
C ALA A 30 -8.71 11.49 -3.76
N THR A 31 -8.34 12.62 -4.37
CA THR A 31 -8.96 13.11 -5.61
C THR A 31 -8.33 12.55 -6.89
N ASP A 32 -7.24 11.80 -6.80
CA ASP A 32 -6.47 11.34 -7.96
C ASP A 32 -5.89 9.94 -7.70
N GLU A 33 -4.81 9.85 -6.94
CA GLU A 33 -4.19 8.57 -6.58
C GLU A 33 -3.74 8.50 -5.11
N VAL A 34 -3.72 7.29 -4.58
CA VAL A 34 -3.15 6.92 -3.29
C VAL A 34 -1.85 6.18 -3.52
N ARG A 35 -0.82 6.48 -2.73
CA ARG A 35 0.46 5.78 -2.79
C ARG A 35 0.79 5.15 -1.44
N LEU A 36 0.99 3.84 -1.43
CA LEU A 36 1.37 3.07 -0.24
C LEU A 36 2.86 2.72 -0.30
N PHE A 37 3.62 3.12 0.71
CA PHE A 37 5.07 2.96 0.81
C PHE A 37 5.48 2.79 2.27
N PRO A 38 6.54 2.05 2.60
CA PRO A 38 7.23 1.08 1.76
C PRO A 38 6.43 -0.22 1.64
N LEU A 39 6.69 -1.06 0.63
CA LEU A 39 6.03 -2.38 0.49
C LEU A 39 6.77 -3.52 1.23
N VAL A 40 7.65 -3.15 2.16
CA VAL A 40 8.37 -4.07 3.03
C VAL A 40 8.04 -3.80 4.49
N ASP A 41 8.16 -4.81 5.33
CA ASP A 41 8.01 -4.69 6.78
C ASP A 41 9.29 -4.18 7.46
N THR A 42 9.24 -4.05 8.79
CA THR A 42 10.37 -3.62 9.64
C THR A 42 11.56 -4.58 9.61
N THR A 43 11.37 -5.82 9.15
CA THR A 43 12.42 -6.83 8.94
C THR A 43 13.00 -6.81 7.54
N THR A 44 12.58 -5.84 6.69
CA THR A 44 12.98 -5.68 5.28
C THR A 44 12.45 -6.76 4.34
N MET A 45 11.46 -7.52 4.80
CA MET A 45 10.81 -8.55 3.99
C MET A 45 9.62 -7.97 3.23
N PRO A 46 9.36 -8.40 1.98
CA PRO A 46 8.16 -8.01 1.24
C PRO A 46 6.90 -8.31 2.03
N TRP A 47 5.94 -7.38 2.05
CA TRP A 47 4.69 -7.58 2.77
C TRP A 47 3.89 -8.73 2.16
N PRO A 48 3.63 -9.83 2.91
CA PRO A 48 3.13 -11.09 2.34
C PRO A 48 1.71 -10.99 1.79
N HIS A 49 0.94 -9.98 2.20
CA HIS A 49 -0.43 -9.78 1.77
C HIS A 49 -0.58 -8.80 0.61
N LEU A 50 0.52 -8.37 -0.01
CA LEU A 50 0.48 -7.40 -1.12
C LEU A 50 -0.37 -7.90 -2.29
N GLN A 51 -0.19 -9.15 -2.72
CA GLN A 51 -0.96 -9.70 -3.82
C GLN A 51 -2.45 -9.78 -3.46
N ARG A 52 -2.77 -10.27 -2.27
CA ARG A 52 -4.14 -10.36 -1.76
C ARG A 52 -4.82 -8.99 -1.72
N LEU A 53 -4.13 -7.96 -1.24
CA LEU A 53 -4.64 -6.59 -1.21
C LEU A 53 -4.98 -6.09 -2.61
N ARG A 54 -4.11 -6.37 -3.59
CA ARG A 54 -4.33 -5.98 -4.98
C ARG A 54 -5.53 -6.69 -5.60
N ASP A 55 -5.71 -7.98 -5.30
CA ASP A 55 -6.82 -8.78 -5.81
C ASP A 55 -8.15 -8.30 -5.21
N ASP A 56 -8.22 -8.04 -3.90
CA ASP A 56 -9.41 -7.53 -3.22
C ASP A 56 -9.78 -6.13 -3.76
N LEU A 57 -8.80 -5.23 -3.88
CA LEU A 57 -8.99 -3.89 -4.46
C LEU A 57 -9.44 -3.95 -5.92
N ALA A 58 -8.89 -4.87 -6.71
CA ALA A 58 -9.33 -5.05 -8.09
C ALA A 58 -10.78 -5.55 -8.18
N GLY A 59 -11.22 -6.40 -7.23
CA GLY A 59 -12.61 -6.81 -7.08
C GLY A 59 -13.56 -5.64 -6.86
N ASP A 60 -13.08 -4.57 -6.23
CA ASP A 60 -13.82 -3.32 -5.98
C ASP A 60 -13.64 -2.26 -7.09
N GLY A 61 -13.02 -2.64 -8.22
CA GLY A 61 -12.80 -1.73 -9.35
C GLY A 61 -11.64 -0.74 -9.16
N VAL A 62 -10.75 -0.96 -8.18
CA VAL A 62 -9.57 -0.12 -7.96
C VAL A 62 -8.41 -0.63 -8.80
N LEU A 63 -7.79 0.26 -9.58
CA LEU A 63 -6.60 -0.05 -10.36
C LEU A 63 -5.36 0.01 -9.46
N THR A 64 -4.49 -1.00 -9.55
CA THR A 64 -3.27 -1.09 -8.73
C THR A 64 -2.01 -1.26 -9.58
N GLU A 65 -0.95 -0.52 -9.25
CA GLU A 65 0.33 -0.51 -9.96
C GLU A 65 1.50 -0.53 -8.97
N VAL A 66 2.43 -1.49 -9.08
CA VAL A 66 3.69 -1.48 -8.32
C VAL A 66 4.76 -0.81 -9.16
N ARG A 67 5.44 0.19 -8.59
CA ARG A 67 6.49 0.95 -9.29
C ARG A 67 7.75 1.06 -8.43
N PRO A 68 8.95 0.98 -9.03
CA PRO A 68 10.17 1.35 -8.33
C PRO A 68 10.20 2.86 -8.06
N VAL A 69 10.76 3.26 -6.93
CA VAL A 69 11.07 4.65 -6.56
C VAL A 69 12.58 4.87 -6.53
N GLY A 70 13.02 6.08 -6.90
CA GLY A 70 14.44 6.42 -7.01
C GLY A 70 15.18 6.58 -5.68
N TYR A 71 14.55 6.23 -4.57
CA TYR A 71 15.12 6.32 -3.22
C TYR A 71 14.86 5.02 -2.45
N GLU A 72 15.82 4.60 -1.64
CA GLU A 72 15.74 3.42 -0.79
C GLU A 72 15.85 3.86 0.67
N PHE A 73 14.70 4.20 1.29
CA PHE A 73 14.67 4.61 2.71
C PHE A 73 14.91 3.42 3.65
N ILE A 74 14.53 2.21 3.23
CA ILE A 74 14.68 0.94 3.94
C ILE A 74 15.24 -0.07 2.94
N ARG A 75 16.11 -0.97 3.38
CA ARG A 75 16.68 -2.03 2.53
C ARG A 75 15.55 -2.77 1.80
N GLN A 76 15.67 -2.91 0.47
CA GLN A 76 14.65 -3.53 -0.39
C GLN A 76 13.29 -2.81 -0.43
N GLY A 77 13.15 -1.68 0.25
CA GLY A 77 11.95 -0.85 0.29
C GLY A 77 11.96 0.23 -0.78
N ASN A 78 12.32 -0.11 -2.01
CA ASN A 78 12.39 0.83 -3.14
C ASN A 78 11.18 0.70 -4.08
N GLU A 79 10.06 0.14 -3.59
CA GLU A 79 8.82 -0.03 -4.36
C GLU A 79 7.65 0.68 -3.68
N ILE A 80 6.73 1.18 -4.49
CA ILE A 80 5.49 1.84 -4.07
C ILE A 80 4.29 1.19 -4.76
N LEU A 81 3.18 1.03 -4.03
CA LEU A 81 1.91 0.63 -4.61
C LEU A 81 1.08 1.88 -4.88
N VAL A 82 0.70 2.09 -6.13
CA VAL A 82 -0.20 3.16 -6.54
C VAL A 82 -1.59 2.59 -6.72
N LEU A 83 -2.58 3.24 -6.10
CA LEU A 83 -4.00 2.93 -6.21
C LEU A 83 -4.71 4.06 -6.92
N ARG A 84 -5.57 3.74 -7.89
CA ARG A 84 -6.43 4.70 -8.60
C ARG A 84 -7.87 4.20 -8.60
N PRO A 85 -8.87 5.08 -8.39
CA PRO A 85 -10.26 4.75 -8.68
C PRO A 85 -10.36 4.28 -10.15
N GLY A 86 -11.10 3.19 -10.39
CA GLY A 86 -11.46 2.77 -11.75
C GLY A 86 -12.56 3.61 -12.37
#